data_AF-A0A927APV2-F1
#
_entry.id   AF-A0A927APV2-F1
#
_cell.length_a   1.000
_cell.length_b   1.000
_cell.length_c   1.000
_cell.angle_alpha   90.00
_cell.angle_beta   90.00
_cell.angle_gamma   90.00
#
_symmetry.space_group_name_H-M   'P 1'
#
loop_
_entity.id
_entity.type
_entity.pdbx_description
1 polymer ?
#
loop_
_entity_poly.entity_id
_entity_poly.type
_entity_poly.pdbx_seq_one_letter_code
_entity_poly.pdbx_strand_id
1 'polypeptide(L)' 'MIRNMDKYIDAENDYLYIRGHQKAEEKFVKNLLEKLNLTTEQIADVAGVSADFVKKVQQSFNR' A
#
# COMPACT_ATOMS: atom_id res chain seq x y z
N MET A 1 0.27 19.07 -36.07
CA MET A 1 0.32 19.65 -34.71
C MET A 1 -0.21 18.62 -33.73
N ILE A 2 0.66 18.02 -32.91
CA ILE A 2 0.22 17.28 -31.73
C ILE A 2 1.00 17.88 -30.55
N ARG A 3 0.37 18.81 -29.83
CA ARG A 3 0.80 19.23 -28.50
C ARG A 3 -0.39 19.04 -27.59
N ASN A 4 -0.52 17.82 -27.07
CA ASN A 4 -1.41 17.49 -25.95
C ASN A 4 -0.71 16.43 -25.12
N MET A 5 0.52 16.74 -24.69
CA MET A 5 1.19 16.03 -23.59
C MET A 5 0.68 16.51 -22.22
N ASP A 6 -0.24 17.47 -22.19
CA ASP A 6 -0.88 17.93 -20.97
C ASP A 6 -1.80 16.87 -20.34
N LYS A 7 -1.95 15.69 -20.99
CA LYS A 7 -2.63 14.49 -20.45
C LYS A 7 -1.78 13.68 -19.46
N TYR A 8 -0.53 14.08 -19.18
CA TYR A 8 0.20 13.67 -17.98
C TYR A 8 -0.36 14.41 -16.75
N ILE A 9 -1.68 14.37 -16.60
CA ILE A 9 -2.42 14.92 -15.48
C ILE A 9 -2.17 13.96 -14.31
N ASP A 10 -1.11 14.27 -13.57
CA ASP A 10 -0.96 13.95 -12.16
C ASP A 10 -1.01 12.45 -11.84
N ALA A 11 0.09 11.75 -12.15
CA ALA A 11 0.23 10.30 -11.91
C ALA A 11 -0.07 9.89 -10.46
N GLU A 12 0.15 10.78 -9.48
CA GLU A 12 -0.21 10.54 -8.07
C GLU A 12 -1.72 10.53 -7.81
N ASN A 13 -2.51 11.21 -8.66
CA ASN A 13 -3.97 11.20 -8.62
C ASN A 13 -4.58 10.19 -9.62
N ASP A 14 -3.76 9.48 -10.39
CA ASP A 14 -4.21 8.40 -11.26
C ASP A 14 -4.70 7.23 -10.40
N TYR A 15 -5.98 6.89 -10.56
CA TYR A 15 -6.63 5.81 -9.83
C TYR A 15 -5.88 4.47 -9.95
N LEU A 16 -5.31 4.16 -11.12
CA LEU A 16 -4.57 2.92 -11.34
C LEU A 16 -3.24 2.95 -10.57
N TYR A 17 -2.57 4.10 -10.52
CA TYR A 17 -1.35 4.27 -9.75
C TYR A 17 -1.62 4.11 -8.25
N ILE A 18 -2.61 4.84 -7.70
CA ILE A 18 -3.01 4.75 -6.27
C ILE A 18 -3.37 3.31 -5.91
N ARG A 19 -4.18 2.64 -6.74
CA ARG A 19 -4.59 1.25 -6.52
C ARG A 19 -3.41 0.29 -6.59
N GLY A 20 -2.47 0.52 -7.49
CA GLY A 20 -1.24 -0.26 -7.59
C GLY A 20 -0.37 -0.11 -6.35
N HIS A 21 -0.19 1.13 -5.88
CA HIS A 21 0.58 1.46 -4.69
C HIS A 21 -0.02 0.80 -3.43
N GLN A 22 -1.33 0.95 -3.22
CA GLN A 22 -2.04 0.32 -2.09
C GLN A 22 -1.88 -1.21 -2.10
N LYS A 23 -2.00 -1.86 -3.26
CA LYS A 23 -1.79 -3.32 -3.37
C LYS A 23 -0.36 -3.74 -3.06
N ALA A 24 0.63 -2.92 -3.41
CA ALA A 24 2.02 -3.20 -3.11
C ALA A 24 2.28 -3.12 -1.59
N GLU A 25 1.75 -2.09 -0.93
CA GLU A 25 1.78 -1.94 0.53
C GLU A 25 1.09 -3.10 1.24
N GLU A 26 -0.12 -3.49 0.81
CA GLU A 26 -0.86 -4.64 1.35
C GLU A 26 -0.03 -5.93 1.25
N LYS A 27 0.59 -6.19 0.08
CA LYS A 27 1.43 -7.38 -0.12
C LYS A 27 2.67 -7.36 0.77
N PHE A 28 3.31 -6.19 0.93
CA PHE A 28 4.48 -6.05 1.79
C PHE A 28 4.12 -6.31 3.25
N VAL A 29 3.08 -5.66 3.76
CA VAL A 29 2.55 -5.86 5.12
C VAL A 29 2.16 -7.31 5.36
N LYS A 30 1.47 -7.95 4.39
CA LYS A 30 1.11 -9.37 4.47
C LYS A 30 2.32 -10.28 4.66
N ASN A 31 3.38 -10.06 3.89
CA ASN A 31 4.61 -10.85 4.03
C ASN A 31 5.25 -10.71 5.41
N LEU A 32 5.22 -9.50 5.99
CA LEU A 32 5.73 -9.25 7.34
C LEU A 32 4.89 -9.99 8.39
N LEU A 33 3.56 -9.90 8.29
CA LEU A 33 2.62 -10.59 9.18
C LEU A 33 2.76 -12.13 9.13
N GLU A 34 2.98 -12.70 7.95
CA GLU A 34 3.08 -14.16 7.76
C GLU A 34 4.45 -14.72 8.18
N LYS A 35 5.53 -13.96 7.98
CA LYS A 35 6.90 -14.50 8.04
C LYS A 35 7.66 -14.07 9.29
N LEU A 36 7.25 -12.99 9.94
CA LEU A 36 7.97 -12.40 11.06
C LEU A 36 7.07 -12.30 12.28
N ASN A 37 7.64 -12.53 13.46
CA ASN A 37 6.94 -12.35 14.74
C ASN A 37 7.09 -10.92 15.25
N LEU A 38 6.61 -9.95 14.46
CA LEU A 38 6.64 -8.52 14.78
C LEU A 38 5.27 -8.06 15.28
N THR A 39 5.25 -7.03 16.14
CA THR A 39 3.99 -6.39 16.52
C THR A 39 3.45 -5.53 15.39
N THR A 40 2.16 -5.20 15.45
CA THR A 40 1.49 -4.30 14.50
C THR A 40 2.23 -2.96 14.35
N GLU A 41 2.71 -2.41 15.47
CA GLU A 41 3.42 -1.13 15.52
C GLU A 41 4.79 -1.22 14.85
N GLN A 42 5.52 -2.33 15.05
CA GLN A 42 6.81 -2.56 14.39
C GLN A 42 6.65 -2.76 12.88
N ILE A 43 5.59 -3.46 12.46
CA ILE A 43 5.27 -3.65 11.03
C ILE A 43 4.91 -2.31 10.40
N ALA A 44 4.12 -1.48 11.08
CA ALA A 44 3.75 -0.14 10.63
C ALA A 44 4.99 0.75 10.41
N ASP A 45 5.91 0.74 11.38
CA ASP A 45 7.18 1.48 11.31
C ASP A 45 8.04 1.03 10.12
N VAL A 46 8.25 -0.29 9.95
CA VAL A 46 9.05 -0.85 8.84
C VAL A 46 8.41 -0.61 7.47
N ALA A 47 7.09 -0.69 7.38
CA ALA A 47 6.36 -0.52 6.13
C ALA A 47 6.04 0.95 5.81
N GLY A 48 6.31 1.88 6.73
CA GLY A 48 6.01 3.31 6.52
C GLY A 48 4.51 3.61 6.42
N VAL A 49 3.67 2.80 7.06
CA VAL A 49 2.20 2.91 7.03
C VAL A 49 1.63 3.06 8.44
N SER A 50 0.33 3.37 8.55
CA SER A 50 -0.32 3.44 9.87
C SER A 50 -0.56 2.05 10.48
N ALA A 51 -0.55 1.96 11.82
CA ALA A 51 -0.92 0.75 12.53
C ALA A 51 -2.35 0.27 12.21
N ASP A 52 -3.28 1.19 11.95
CA ASP A 52 -4.65 0.85 11.57
C ASP A 52 -4.74 0.23 10.17
N PHE A 53 -3.88 0.66 9.24
CA PHE A 53 -3.74 0.00 7.94
C PHE A 53 -3.25 -1.45 8.12
N VAL A 54 -2.24 -1.67 8.96
CA VAL A 54 -1.75 -3.02 9.28
C VAL A 54 -2.85 -3.90 9.87
N LYS A 55 -3.63 -3.39 10.82
CA LYS A 55 -4.78 -4.12 11.40
C LYS A 55 -5.82 -4.48 10.36
N LYS A 56 -6.13 -3.57 9.43
CA LYS A 56 -7.07 -3.81 8.33
C LYS A 56 -6.59 -4.95 7.42
N VAL A 57 -5.30 -4.97 7.06
CA VAL A 57 -4.70 -6.06 6.27
C VAL A 57 -4.75 -7.38 7.05
N GLN A 58 -4.40 -7.35 8.33
CA GLN A 58 -4.44 -8.55 9.20
C GLN A 58 -5.86 -9.14 9.31
N GLN A 59 -6.89 -8.30 9.43
CA GLN A 59 -8.30 -8.73 9.45
C GLN A 59 -8.76 -9.31 8.10
N SER A 60 -8.23 -8.79 6.98
CA SER A 60 -8.53 -9.33 5.65
C SER A 60 -7.88 -10.69 5.39
N PHE A 61 -6.80 -11.00 6.12
CA PHE A 61 -6.05 -12.25 6.01
C PHE A 61 -6.66 -13.40 6.82
N ASN A 62 -7.22 -13.10 8.00
CA ASN A 62 -7.79 -14.09 8.92
C ASN A 62 -9.27 -14.43 8.65
N ARG A 63 -9.81 -14.08 7.48
CA ARG A 63 -11.15 -14.45 7.01
C ARG A 63 -11.06 -15.57 5.98
#